data_AF-A0A535NX63-F1
#
_entry.id   AF-A0A535NX63-F1
#
_cell.length_a   1.000
_cell.length_b   1.000
_cell.length_c   1.000
_cell.angle_alpha   90.00
_cell.angle_beta   90.00
_cell.angle_gamma   90.00
#
_symmetry.space_group_name_H-M   'P 1'
#
loop_
_entity.id
_entity.type
_entity.pdbx_description
1 polymer ?
#
loop_
_entity_poly.entity_id
_entity_poly.type
_entity_poly.pdbx_seq_one_letter_code
_entity_poly.pdbx_strand_id
1 'polypeptide(L)'
;MTPRVGVDVAAIPRIAEARRRFGDRFLRKFLSDREIAYCGDSPERWAGRWAAKEAIGKAMPSGIPRPRMRDVEILPSDDGRPHVQVAPATTLTGREIDVSIAHDGHFAVAVAVIPDLVIPSTTYSPEGGGSSSQGGGVSLPDGFRLPARPRDGHKGTFGTVVVLAGSQGFTGAAYLASMGAARSGAGIVRLLVAQSIYPILAEKCTEVIVGPVPE
;
A
#
# COMPACT_ATOMS: atom_id res chain seq x y z
N MET A 1 -16.98 -18.78 0.08
CA MET A 1 -15.91 -17.77 0.24
C MET A 1 -16.48 -16.40 -0.11
N THR A 2 -16.14 -15.36 0.65
CA THR A 2 -16.50 -13.99 0.29
C THR A 2 -15.26 -13.30 -0.27
N PRO A 3 -15.23 -12.95 -1.56
CA PRO A 3 -14.06 -12.31 -2.17
C PRO A 3 -13.82 -10.94 -1.53
N ARG A 4 -12.54 -10.56 -1.40
CA ARG A 4 -12.17 -9.20 -0.99
C ARG A 4 -11.85 -8.35 -2.20
N VAL A 5 -12.36 -7.13 -2.19
CA VAL A 5 -12.20 -6.17 -3.29
C VAL A 5 -11.41 -4.97 -2.80
N GLY A 6 -10.52 -4.48 -3.65
CA GLY A 6 -9.85 -3.20 -3.47
C GLY A 6 -9.91 -2.39 -4.76
N VAL A 7 -9.94 -1.06 -4.63
CA VAL A 7 -9.92 -0.13 -5.76
C VAL A 7 -8.96 1.02 -5.46
N ASP A 8 -8.20 1.42 -6.46
CA ASP A 8 -7.33 2.60 -6.39
C ASP A 8 -7.33 3.39 -7.69
N VAL A 9 -7.02 4.68 -7.57
CA VAL A 9 -6.88 5.61 -8.68
C VAL A 9 -5.57 6.38 -8.53
N ALA A 10 -4.79 6.42 -9.60
CA ALA A 10 -3.52 7.13 -9.67
C ALA A 10 -3.59 8.22 -10.75
N ALA A 11 -3.16 9.43 -10.39
CA ALA A 11 -2.96 10.50 -11.37
C ALA A 11 -1.72 10.19 -12.22
N ILE A 12 -1.91 10.01 -13.53
CA ILE A 12 -0.84 9.73 -14.50
C ILE A 12 0.24 10.82 -14.48
N PRO A 13 -0.11 12.14 -14.50
CA PRO A 13 0.91 13.20 -14.47
C PRO A 13 1.78 13.16 -13.22
N ARG A 14 1.24 12.71 -12.08
CA ARG A 14 1.98 12.59 -10.81
C ARG A 14 3.08 11.52 -10.91
N ILE A 15 2.75 10.38 -11.51
CA ILE A 15 3.70 9.26 -11.70
C ILE A 15 4.74 9.64 -12.75
N ALA A 16 4.32 10.28 -13.85
CA ALA A 16 5.21 10.79 -14.88
C ALA A 16 6.24 11.79 -14.32
N GLU A 17 5.77 12.78 -13.56
CA GLU A 17 6.62 13.80 -12.96
C GLU A 17 7.60 13.20 -11.94
N ALA A 18 7.16 12.23 -11.14
CA ALA A 18 8.04 11.50 -10.23
C ALA A 18 9.14 10.73 -10.99
N ARG A 19 8.82 10.04 -12.10
CA ARG A 19 9.83 9.38 -12.95
C ARG A 19 10.79 10.39 -13.59
N ARG A 20 10.29 11.54 -14.04
CA ARG A 20 11.13 12.61 -14.60
C ARG A 20 12.12 13.14 -13.58
N ARG A 21 11.67 13.37 -12.35
CA ARG A 21 12.48 13.95 -11.27
C ARG A 21 13.48 12.98 -10.65
N PHE A 22 13.11 11.70 -10.53
CA PHE A 22 13.83 10.73 -9.71
C PHE A 22 14.42 9.55 -10.49
N GLY A 23 14.19 9.48 -11.81
CA GLY A 23 14.74 8.43 -12.65
C GLY A 23 14.09 7.06 -12.42
N ASP A 24 14.69 6.01 -12.98
CA ASP A 24 14.22 4.61 -12.78
C ASP A 24 14.25 4.16 -11.32
N ARG A 25 15.03 4.86 -10.48
CA ARG A 25 15.06 4.65 -9.03
C ARG A 25 13.66 4.75 -8.42
N PHE A 26 12.81 5.64 -8.95
CA PHE A 26 11.42 5.74 -8.50
C PHE A 26 10.58 4.54 -8.93
N LEU A 27 10.68 4.12 -10.20
CA LEU A 27 9.95 2.96 -10.71
C LEU A 27 10.33 1.68 -9.97
N ARG A 28 11.63 1.48 -9.68
CA ARG A 28 12.13 0.32 -8.94
C ARG A 28 11.61 0.20 -7.50
N LYS A 29 10.89 1.21 -6.98
CA LYS A 29 10.20 1.08 -5.68
C LYS A 29 8.98 0.19 -5.75
N PHE A 30 8.29 0.19 -6.89
CA PHE A 30 7.02 -0.49 -7.05
C PHE A 30 6.95 -1.42 -8.25
N LEU A 31 7.83 -1.30 -9.24
CA LEU A 31 7.91 -2.19 -10.41
C LEU A 31 9.11 -3.13 -10.29
N SER A 32 8.94 -4.37 -10.76
CA SER A 32 10.03 -5.29 -11.07
C SER A 32 10.78 -4.85 -12.33
N ASP A 33 11.93 -5.46 -12.61
CA ASP A 33 12.70 -5.11 -13.81
C ASP A 33 11.98 -5.59 -15.09
N ARG A 34 11.22 -6.70 -15.01
CA ARG A 34 10.37 -7.18 -16.11
C ARG A 34 9.21 -6.23 -16.38
N GLU A 35 8.59 -5.68 -15.33
CA GLU A 35 7.54 -4.68 -15.48
C GLU A 35 8.07 -3.38 -16.05
N ILE A 36 9.26 -2.93 -15.64
CA ILE A 36 9.90 -1.74 -16.22
C ILE A 36 10.13 -1.96 -17.72
N ALA A 37 10.68 -3.10 -18.10
CA ALA A 37 10.89 -3.45 -19.51
C ALA A 37 9.57 -3.49 -20.30
N TYR A 38 8.52 -4.10 -19.75
CA TYR A 38 7.20 -4.15 -20.37
C TYR A 38 6.53 -2.76 -20.49
N CYS A 39 6.63 -1.94 -19.43
CA CYS A 39 6.02 -0.62 -19.42
C CYS A 39 6.68 0.32 -20.43
N GLY A 40 7.99 0.17 -20.66
CA GLY A 40 8.78 1.12 -21.44
C GLY A 40 8.61 2.54 -20.88
N ASP A 41 8.51 3.52 -21.78
CA ASP A 41 8.32 4.94 -21.44
C ASP A 41 6.85 5.39 -21.36
N SER A 42 5.90 4.48 -21.07
CA SER A 42 4.47 4.83 -20.95
C SER A 42 4.07 5.16 -19.51
N PRO A 43 3.71 6.43 -19.22
CA PRO A 43 3.21 6.82 -17.90
C PRO A 43 1.90 6.15 -17.51
N GLU A 44 1.04 5.85 -18.49
CA GLU A 44 -0.22 5.14 -18.29
C GLU A 44 0.04 3.74 -17.74
N ARG A 45 1.04 3.04 -18.29
CA ARG A 45 1.42 1.70 -17.81
C ARG A 45 2.00 1.75 -16.40
N TRP A 46 2.88 2.71 -16.11
CA TRP A 46 3.41 2.89 -14.74
C TRP A 46 2.30 3.19 -13.74
N ALA A 47 1.41 4.14 -14.06
CA ALA A 47 0.31 4.54 -13.19
C ALA A 47 -0.72 3.41 -13.01
N GLY A 48 -1.00 2.62 -14.06
CA GLY A 48 -1.86 1.46 -13.98
C GLY A 48 -1.33 0.38 -13.02
N ARG A 49 -0.02 0.12 -13.04
CA ARG A 49 0.61 -0.84 -12.11
C ARG A 49 0.66 -0.29 -10.69
N TRP A 50 0.87 1.01 -10.52
CA TRP A 50 0.73 1.66 -9.23
C TRP A 50 -0.68 1.43 -8.65
N ALA A 51 -1.71 1.82 -9.40
CA ALA A 51 -3.11 1.67 -8.98
C ALA A 51 -3.45 0.21 -8.69
N ALA A 52 -3.02 -0.73 -9.54
CA ALA A 52 -3.29 -2.15 -9.33
C ALA A 52 -2.68 -2.69 -8.03
N LYS A 53 -1.43 -2.32 -7.73
CA LYS A 53 -0.73 -2.79 -6.52
C LYS A 53 -1.31 -2.16 -5.25
N GLU A 54 -1.74 -0.90 -5.31
CA GLU A 54 -2.50 -0.25 -4.23
C GLU A 54 -3.88 -0.90 -4.03
N ALA A 55 -4.59 -1.23 -5.12
CA ALA A 55 -5.86 -1.93 -5.08
C ALA A 55 -5.71 -3.32 -4.41
N ILE A 56 -4.66 -4.06 -4.75
CA ILE A 56 -4.32 -5.33 -4.07
C ILE A 56 -4.10 -5.09 -2.57
N GLY A 57 -3.32 -4.07 -2.20
CA GLY A 57 -3.09 -3.71 -0.80
C GLY A 57 -4.37 -3.32 -0.03
N LYS A 58 -5.36 -2.75 -0.71
CA LYS A 58 -6.68 -2.41 -0.14
C LYS A 58 -7.62 -3.61 -0.01
N ALA A 59 -7.49 -4.61 -0.87
CA ALA A 59 -8.21 -5.87 -0.74
C ALA A 59 -7.74 -6.68 0.50
N MET A 60 -6.52 -6.44 0.99
CA MET A 60 -5.99 -7.12 2.18
C MET A 60 -6.68 -6.70 3.49
N PRO A 61 -6.80 -7.60 4.49
CA PRO A 61 -7.34 -7.26 5.80
C PRO A 61 -6.43 -6.26 6.52
N SER A 62 -7.04 -5.41 7.34
CA SER A 62 -6.28 -4.54 8.24
C SER A 62 -5.48 -5.36 9.26
N GLY A 63 -4.28 -4.90 9.60
CA GLY A 63 -3.39 -5.59 10.54
C GLY A 63 -2.54 -6.71 9.92
N ILE A 64 -2.78 -7.09 8.66
CA ILE A 64 -1.91 -8.02 7.94
C ILE A 64 -0.81 -7.24 7.22
N PRO A 65 0.49 -7.60 7.40
CA PRO A 65 1.58 -6.95 6.68
C PRO A 65 1.38 -7.04 5.17
N ARG A 66 1.45 -5.90 4.47
CA ARG A 66 1.40 -5.87 3.00
C ARG A 66 2.75 -6.31 2.41
N PRO A 67 2.76 -7.05 1.29
CA PRO A 67 3.99 -7.23 0.52
C PRO A 67 4.51 -5.87 0.03
N ARG A 68 5.80 -5.76 -0.29
CA ARG A 68 6.28 -4.57 -0.99
C ARG A 68 5.64 -4.57 -2.38
N MET A 69 5.35 -3.39 -2.92
CA MET A 69 4.73 -3.30 -4.26
C MET A 69 5.60 -4.01 -5.33
N ARG A 70 6.94 -3.93 -5.23
CA ARG A 70 7.84 -4.64 -6.14
C ARG A 70 7.80 -6.17 -6.01
N ASP A 71 7.32 -6.72 -4.89
CA ASP A 71 7.14 -8.16 -4.71
C ASP A 71 5.85 -8.68 -5.36
N VAL A 72 5.01 -7.80 -5.91
CA VAL A 72 3.78 -8.12 -6.63
C VAL A 72 3.97 -7.69 -8.08
N GLU A 73 4.27 -8.62 -8.98
CA GLU A 73 4.51 -8.37 -10.41
C GLU A 73 3.20 -8.48 -11.21
N ILE A 74 2.95 -7.54 -12.13
CA ILE A 74 1.74 -7.51 -12.97
C ILE A 74 2.12 -7.35 -14.44
N LEU A 75 2.13 -8.46 -15.16
CA LEU A 75 2.47 -8.57 -16.58
C LEU A 75 1.27 -9.07 -17.37
N PRO A 76 1.15 -8.77 -18.69
CA PRO A 76 0.11 -9.37 -19.50
C PRO A 76 0.31 -10.89 -19.63
N SER A 77 -0.79 -11.64 -19.61
CA SER A 77 -0.85 -13.03 -20.08
C SER A 77 -0.98 -13.09 -21.60
N ASP A 78 -0.93 -14.31 -22.15
CA ASP A 78 -1.07 -14.59 -23.59
C ASP A 78 -2.40 -14.11 -24.18
N ASP A 79 -3.46 -14.03 -23.37
CA ASP A 79 -4.78 -13.49 -23.72
C ASP A 79 -4.89 -11.97 -23.48
N GLY A 80 -3.78 -11.31 -23.10
CA GLY A 80 -3.69 -9.87 -22.88
C GLY A 80 -4.20 -9.39 -21.53
N ARG A 81 -4.76 -10.26 -20.68
CA ARG A 81 -5.22 -9.86 -19.34
C ARG A 81 -4.03 -9.62 -18.40
N PRO A 82 -4.13 -8.69 -17.44
CA PRO A 82 -3.08 -8.51 -16.45
C PRO A 82 -3.04 -9.70 -15.49
N HIS A 83 -1.89 -10.37 -15.42
CA HIS A 83 -1.64 -11.52 -14.56
C HIS A 83 -0.71 -11.15 -13.42
N VAL A 84 -1.15 -11.46 -12.20
CA VAL A 84 -0.44 -11.14 -10.96
C VAL A 84 0.44 -12.31 -10.53
N GLN A 85 1.72 -12.05 -10.32
CA GLN A 85 2.67 -12.98 -9.74
C GLN A 85 3.25 -12.39 -8.46
N VAL A 86 3.14 -13.13 -7.35
CA VAL A 86 3.64 -12.67 -6.06
C VAL A 86 4.91 -13.42 -5.71
N ALA A 87 5.94 -12.69 -5.27
CA ALA A 87 7.19 -13.28 -4.81
C ALA A 87 6.96 -14.29 -3.66
N PRO A 88 7.86 -15.28 -3.49
CA PRO A 88 7.84 -16.19 -2.35
C PRO A 88 7.96 -15.46 -1.01
N ALA A 89 7.52 -16.11 0.07
CA ALA A 89 7.63 -15.62 1.45
C ALA A 89 6.96 -14.26 1.72
N THR A 90 5.88 -13.95 1.01
CA THR A 90 5.02 -12.81 1.30
C THR A 90 3.68 -13.27 1.85
N THR A 91 2.90 -12.34 2.41
CA THR A 91 1.55 -12.60 2.92
C THR A 91 0.53 -12.99 1.84
N LEU A 92 0.88 -12.83 0.56
CA LEU A 92 0.04 -13.19 -0.60
C LEU A 92 0.62 -14.34 -1.44
N THR A 93 1.70 -15.00 -1.00
CA THR A 93 2.29 -16.13 -1.73
C THR A 93 1.26 -17.25 -1.93
N GLY A 94 1.12 -17.71 -3.18
CA GLY A 94 0.20 -18.79 -3.56
C GLY A 94 -1.28 -18.39 -3.60
N ARG A 95 -1.61 -17.09 -3.47
CA ARG A 95 -2.98 -16.61 -3.60
C ARG A 95 -3.30 -16.27 -5.05
N GLU A 96 -4.52 -16.60 -5.46
CA GLU A 96 -5.11 -16.11 -6.69
C GLU A 96 -5.53 -14.64 -6.49
N ILE A 97 -5.16 -13.79 -7.44
CA ILE A 97 -5.44 -12.35 -7.42
C ILE A 97 -5.81 -11.94 -8.83
N ASP A 98 -7.07 -11.54 -9.02
CA ASP A 98 -7.52 -10.94 -10.26
C ASP A 98 -7.40 -9.43 -10.18
N VAL A 99 -6.91 -8.82 -11.26
CA VAL A 99 -6.91 -7.36 -11.40
C VAL A 99 -7.51 -6.94 -12.72
N SER A 100 -8.14 -5.78 -12.73
CA SER A 100 -8.53 -5.07 -13.94
C SER A 100 -7.96 -3.66 -13.88
N ILE A 101 -7.33 -3.22 -14.97
CA ILE A 101 -6.65 -1.93 -15.07
C ILE A 101 -7.24 -1.18 -16.24
N ALA A 102 -7.64 0.06 -16.01
CA ALA A 102 -8.07 0.98 -17.05
C ALA A 102 -7.37 2.33 -16.89
N HIS A 103 -7.26 3.09 -17.97
CA HIS A 103 -6.81 4.47 -17.91
C HIS A 103 -7.61 5.31 -18.90
N ASP A 104 -7.89 6.54 -18.52
CA ASP A 104 -8.52 7.53 -19.39
C ASP A 104 -8.12 8.93 -18.94
N GLY A 105 -7.86 9.81 -19.92
CA GLY A 105 -7.38 11.16 -19.68
C GLY A 105 -6.16 11.22 -18.75
N HIS A 106 -6.36 11.73 -17.53
CA HIS A 106 -5.29 11.98 -16.55
C HIS A 106 -5.20 10.93 -15.44
N PHE A 107 -6.01 9.86 -15.49
CA PHE A 107 -6.10 8.89 -14.41
C PHE A 107 -5.92 7.45 -14.91
N ALA A 108 -5.26 6.65 -14.08
CA ALA A 108 -5.30 5.20 -14.15
C ALA A 108 -6.09 4.68 -12.95
N VAL A 109 -6.98 3.73 -13.17
CA VAL A 109 -7.79 3.07 -12.14
C VAL A 109 -7.53 1.58 -12.18
N ALA A 110 -7.56 0.94 -11.02
CA ALA A 110 -7.51 -0.50 -10.96
C ALA A 110 -8.44 -1.04 -9.87
N VAL A 111 -9.00 -2.21 -10.15
CA VAL A 111 -9.75 -3.04 -9.20
C VAL A 111 -8.98 -4.34 -9.01
N ALA A 112 -8.89 -4.81 -7.76
CA ALA A 112 -8.29 -6.08 -7.40
C ALA A 112 -9.31 -6.94 -6.64
N VAL A 113 -9.33 -8.24 -6.92
CA VAL A 113 -10.16 -9.24 -6.25
C VAL A 113 -9.26 -10.35 -5.72
N ILE A 114 -9.42 -10.69 -4.44
CA ILE A 114 -8.73 -11.82 -3.80
C ILE A 114 -9.81 -12.78 -3.28
N PRO A 115 -10.08 -13.91 -3.97
CA PRO A 115 -11.21 -14.81 -3.66
C PRO A 115 -11.13 -15.45 -2.27
N ASP A 116 -9.92 -15.81 -1.85
CA ASP A 116 -9.71 -16.75 -0.74
C ASP A 116 -9.04 -16.12 0.49
N LEU A 117 -9.13 -14.80 0.64
CA LEU A 117 -8.51 -14.10 1.76
C LEU A 117 -9.42 -14.13 3.00
N VAL A 118 -9.42 -15.28 3.68
CA VAL A 118 -10.12 -15.48 4.95
C VAL A 118 -9.51 -14.57 6.02
N ILE A 119 -10.32 -13.65 6.55
CA ILE A 119 -10.04 -13.04 7.85
C ILE A 119 -10.20 -14.18 8.85
N PRO A 120 -9.25 -14.47 9.76
CA PRO A 120 -9.59 -15.26 10.93
C PRO A 120 -10.79 -14.57 11.56
N SER A 121 -11.96 -15.20 11.53
CA SER A 121 -13.09 -14.76 12.31
C SER A 121 -12.63 -14.86 13.75
N THR A 122 -12.10 -13.76 14.30
CA THR A 122 -12.38 -13.45 15.69
C THR A 122 -13.87 -13.24 15.73
N THR A 123 -14.60 -14.35 15.81
CA THR A 123 -15.98 -14.35 16.21
C THR A 123 -15.96 -13.69 17.56
N TYR A 124 -16.30 -12.41 17.60
CA TYR A 124 -16.73 -11.78 18.83
C TYR A 124 -18.06 -12.45 19.17
N SER A 125 -17.97 -13.57 19.87
CA SER A 125 -19.10 -14.11 20.62
C SER A 125 -19.24 -13.23 21.86
N PRO A 126 -20.40 -12.59 22.10
CA PRO A 126 -20.64 -11.86 23.34
C PRO A 126 -20.65 -12.78 24.57
N GLU A 127 -20.64 -14.10 24.35
CA GLU A 127 -20.86 -15.11 25.37
C GLU A 127 -19.72 -16.14 25.35
N GLY A 128 -19.17 -16.40 26.53
CA GLY A 128 -17.90 -17.07 26.72
C GLY A 128 -17.88 -18.56 26.40
N GLY A 129 -16.67 -19.12 26.44
CA GLY A 129 -16.43 -20.56 26.51
C GLY A 129 -15.37 -21.06 25.53
N GLY A 130 -14.18 -21.35 26.05
CA GLY A 130 -13.46 -22.59 25.74
C GLY A 130 -12.69 -22.73 24.42
N SER A 131 -11.38 -22.92 24.60
CA SER A 131 -10.47 -23.80 23.84
C SER A 131 -9.81 -23.32 22.53
N SER A 132 -8.52 -23.03 22.68
CA SER A 132 -7.37 -23.45 21.87
C SER A 132 -7.45 -23.39 20.32
N SER A 133 -6.69 -22.45 19.77
CA SER A 133 -5.94 -22.66 18.53
C SER A 133 -4.51 -22.12 18.70
N GLN A 134 -3.54 -23.01 18.83
CA GLN A 134 -2.11 -22.70 18.80
C GLN A 134 -1.71 -22.32 17.37
N GLY A 135 -1.87 -21.04 17.03
CA GLY A 135 -1.07 -20.38 16.00
C GLY A 135 -0.12 -19.43 16.72
N GLY A 136 1.15 -19.39 16.34
CA GLY A 136 2.20 -18.54 16.94
C GLY A 136 1.94 -17.04 16.76
N GLY A 137 0.85 -16.54 17.34
CA GLY A 137 0.53 -15.15 17.48
C GLY A 137 1.28 -14.60 18.67
N VAL A 138 1.91 -13.44 18.48
CA VAL A 138 2.38 -12.62 19.58
C VAL A 138 1.22 -12.43 20.56
N SER A 139 1.34 -12.93 21.79
CA SER A 139 0.31 -12.70 22.81
C SER A 139 0.31 -11.21 23.14
N LEU A 140 -0.77 -10.53 22.78
CA LEU A 140 -0.96 -9.13 23.12
C LEU A 140 -1.02 -9.00 24.65
N PRO A 141 -0.49 -7.93 25.24
CA PRO A 141 -0.56 -7.71 26.68
C PRO A 141 -2.01 -7.76 27.18
N ASP A 142 -2.20 -8.21 28.42
CA ASP A 142 -3.52 -8.17 29.05
C ASP A 142 -4.08 -6.74 29.04
N GLY A 143 -5.34 -6.60 28.62
CA GLY A 143 -6.01 -5.30 28.47
C GLY A 143 -5.73 -4.56 27.15
N PHE A 144 -4.85 -5.05 26.27
CA PHE A 144 -4.67 -4.46 24.95
C PHE A 144 -5.96 -4.62 24.11
N ARG A 145 -6.53 -3.50 23.67
CA ARG A 145 -7.70 -3.43 22.80
C ARG A 145 -7.42 -2.42 21.69
N LEU A 146 -7.45 -2.87 20.45
CA LEU A 146 -7.52 -1.94 19.31
C LEU A 146 -8.93 -1.31 19.29
N PRO A 147 -9.06 0.00 19.01
CA PRO A 147 -10.36 0.62 18.88
C PRO A 147 -11.17 -0.07 17.77
N ALA A 148 -12.47 -0.24 18.00
CA ALA A 148 -13.37 -0.80 17.01
C ALA A 148 -13.40 0.09 15.77
N ARG A 149 -13.29 -0.50 14.57
CA ARG A 149 -13.33 0.21 13.30
C ARG A 149 -14.79 0.36 12.84
N PRO A 150 -15.36 1.59 12.76
CA PRO A 150 -16.72 1.78 12.28
C PRO A 150 -16.90 1.22 10.86
N ARG A 151 -18.08 0.65 10.55
CA ARG A 151 -18.34 -0.01 9.25
C ARG A 151 -18.30 0.95 8.07
N ASP A 152 -18.67 2.20 8.31
CA ASP A 152 -18.66 3.33 7.38
C ASP A 152 -17.40 4.21 7.53
N GLY A 153 -16.41 3.77 8.30
CA GLY A 153 -15.21 4.54 8.59
C GLY A 153 -14.32 4.74 7.36
N HIS A 154 -13.95 5.99 7.09
CA HIS A 154 -13.07 6.40 6.00
C HIS A 154 -11.79 7.06 6.53
N LYS A 155 -10.90 7.52 5.65
CA LYS A 155 -9.62 8.17 6.02
C LYS A 155 -9.74 9.33 7.01
N GLY A 156 -10.90 9.99 7.10
CA GLY A 156 -11.15 11.06 8.07
C GLY A 156 -11.55 10.55 9.45
N THR A 157 -12.04 9.31 9.54
CA THR A 157 -12.52 8.68 10.78
C THR A 157 -11.38 8.28 11.70
N PHE A 158 -10.22 7.91 11.15
CA PHE A 158 -9.08 7.36 11.91
C PHE A 158 -8.02 8.42 12.27
N GLY A 159 -8.44 9.68 12.36
CA GLY A 159 -7.60 10.81 12.74
C GLY A 159 -6.54 11.17 11.69
N THR A 160 -5.83 12.26 11.98
CA THR A 160 -4.69 12.72 11.19
C THR A 160 -3.45 12.76 12.06
N VAL A 161 -2.38 12.10 11.62
CA VAL A 161 -1.05 12.20 12.23
C VAL A 161 -0.22 13.15 11.39
N VAL A 162 0.29 14.20 12.02
CA VAL A 162 1.29 15.08 11.41
C VAL A 162 2.65 14.76 12.03
N VAL A 163 3.61 14.41 11.18
CA VAL A 163 5.00 14.21 11.57
C VAL A 163 5.79 15.40 11.06
N LEU A 164 6.36 16.21 11.96
CA LEU A 164 7.34 17.23 11.62
C LEU A 164 8.71 16.68 12.01
N ALA A 165 9.47 16.19 11.05
CA ALA A 165 10.71 15.50 11.33
C ALA A 165 11.66 15.51 10.13
N GLY A 166 12.92 15.23 10.42
CA GLY A 166 13.98 15.11 9.43
C GLY A 166 14.76 16.39 9.25
N SER A 167 16.05 16.23 9.02
CA SER A 167 17.00 17.26 8.64
C SER A 167 18.02 16.62 7.71
N GLN A 168 18.99 17.40 7.21
CA GLN A 168 20.10 16.84 6.45
C GLN A 168 20.82 15.76 7.28
N GLY A 169 20.94 14.55 6.72
CA GLY A 169 21.48 13.38 7.42
C GLY A 169 20.46 12.55 8.23
N PHE A 170 19.28 13.10 8.55
CA PHE A 170 18.27 12.44 9.40
C PHE A 170 16.95 12.11 8.68
N THR A 171 16.97 12.00 7.35
CA THR A 171 15.79 11.64 6.53
C THR A 171 15.22 10.26 6.87
N GLY A 172 16.04 9.34 7.37
CA GLY A 172 15.60 8.01 7.80
C GLY A 172 14.59 8.04 8.95
N ALA A 173 14.81 8.90 9.94
CA ALA A 173 13.93 9.03 11.10
C ALA A 173 12.53 9.52 10.68
N ALA A 174 12.50 10.56 9.83
CA ALA A 174 11.26 11.09 9.24
C ALA A 174 10.47 10.01 8.49
N TYR A 175 11.15 9.23 7.65
CA TYR A 175 10.53 8.13 6.91
C TYR A 175 9.97 7.05 7.83
N LEU A 176 10.78 6.55 8.78
CA LEU A 176 10.38 5.45 9.66
C LEU A 176 9.20 5.83 10.56
N ALA A 177 9.22 7.03 11.16
CA ALA A 177 8.13 7.52 12.00
C ALA A 177 6.81 7.63 11.20
N SER A 178 6.89 8.22 10.01
CA SER A 178 5.70 8.44 9.17
C SER A 178 5.12 7.15 8.62
N MET A 179 5.96 6.23 8.15
CA MET A 179 5.51 4.92 7.69
C MET A 179 4.98 4.06 8.84
N GLY A 180 5.56 4.19 10.05
CA GLY A 180 5.04 3.57 11.26
C GLY A 180 3.61 4.01 11.56
N ALA A 181 3.36 5.32 11.52
CA ALA A 181 2.01 5.88 11.70
C ALA A 181 1.02 5.42 10.61
N ALA A 182 1.44 5.35 9.35
CA ALA A 182 0.58 4.87 8.27
C ALA A 182 0.20 3.40 8.49
N ARG A 183 1.19 2.58 8.88
CA ARG A 183 1.00 1.14 9.14
C ARG A 183 0.22 0.84 10.41
N SER A 184 0.20 1.76 11.39
CA SER A 184 -0.62 1.62 12.59
C SER A 184 -2.11 1.89 12.35
N GLY A 185 -2.49 2.30 11.13
CA GLY A 185 -3.89 2.54 10.76
C GLY A 185 -4.36 3.97 10.96
N ALA A 186 -3.45 4.94 11.06
CA ALA A 186 -3.82 6.36 11.00
C ALA A 186 -4.56 6.67 9.69
N GLY A 187 -5.61 7.47 9.77
CA GLY A 187 -6.46 7.76 8.62
C GLY A 187 -5.75 8.59 7.55
N ILE A 188 -5.06 9.64 7.99
CA ILE A 188 -4.21 10.49 7.16
C ILE A 188 -2.86 10.64 7.88
N VAL A 189 -1.77 10.50 7.13
CA VAL A 189 -0.43 10.82 7.63
C VAL A 189 0.19 11.90 6.76
N ARG A 190 0.59 13.00 7.38
CA ARG A 190 1.26 14.12 6.71
C ARG A 190 2.65 14.33 7.28
N LEU A 191 3.66 14.19 6.45
CA LEU A 191 5.06 14.42 6.81
C LEU A 191 5.47 15.82 6.35
N LEU A 192 5.81 16.69 7.30
CA LEU A 192 6.39 18.00 7.08
C LEU A 192 7.90 17.89 7.28
N VAL A 193 8.66 18.34 6.29
CA VAL A 193 10.12 18.23 6.23
C VAL A 193 10.72 19.54 5.74
N ALA A 194 11.95 19.82 6.19
CA ALA A 194 12.78 20.90 5.67
C ALA A 194 12.82 20.87 4.12
N GLN A 195 12.73 22.04 3.48
CA GLN A 195 12.61 22.17 2.03
C GLN A 195 13.79 21.51 1.31
N SER A 196 14.99 21.61 1.87
CA SER A 196 16.22 20.98 1.38
C SER A 196 16.13 19.45 1.26
N ILE A 197 15.35 18.79 2.13
CA ILE A 197 15.23 17.32 2.17
C ILE A 197 13.89 16.80 1.63
N TYR A 198 12.94 17.68 1.31
CA TYR A 198 11.66 17.33 0.70
C TYR A 198 11.76 16.34 -0.46
N PRO A 199 12.67 16.51 -1.45
CA PRO A 199 12.74 15.59 -2.59
C PRO A 199 13.06 14.16 -2.16
N ILE A 200 13.84 13.98 -1.09
CA ILE A 200 14.26 12.67 -0.59
C ILE A 200 13.06 11.92 -0.01
N LEU A 201 12.26 12.61 0.81
CA LEU A 201 11.11 12.02 1.50
C LEU A 201 9.90 11.88 0.57
N ALA A 202 9.62 12.87 -0.27
CA ALA A 202 8.56 12.82 -1.27
C ALA A 202 8.74 11.62 -2.22
N GLU A 203 9.99 11.22 -2.47
CA GLU A 203 10.26 10.02 -3.23
C GLU A 203 10.14 8.75 -2.39
N LYS A 204 10.63 8.75 -1.15
CA LYS A 204 10.60 7.55 -0.28
C LYS A 204 9.19 7.17 0.16
N CYS A 205 8.32 8.15 0.38
CA CYS A 205 6.98 7.96 0.91
C CYS A 205 5.95 7.84 -0.23
N THR A 206 5.37 6.65 -0.40
CA THR A 206 4.31 6.41 -1.38
C THR A 206 2.90 6.71 -0.83
N GLU A 207 2.63 6.33 0.43
CA GLU A 207 1.32 6.48 1.09
C GLU A 207 1.22 7.76 1.96
N VAL A 208 2.36 8.26 2.48
CA VAL A 208 2.41 9.44 3.35
C VAL A 208 2.41 10.71 2.51
N ILE A 209 1.59 11.69 2.88
CA ILE A 209 1.52 12.99 2.21
C ILE A 209 2.71 13.85 2.67
N VAL A 210 3.72 13.99 1.82
CA VAL A 210 4.92 14.79 2.15
C VAL A 210 4.73 16.25 1.71
N GLY A 211 5.04 17.19 2.59
CA GLY A 211 5.01 18.63 2.31
C GLY A 211 6.29 19.34 2.80
N PRO A 212 6.85 20.29 2.02
CA PRO A 212 7.97 21.10 2.48
C PRO A 212 7.51 22.17 3.47
N VAL A 213 8.37 22.51 4.42
CA VAL A 213 8.28 23.71 5.26
C VAL A 213 9.57 24.53 5.14
N PRO A 214 9.54 25.85 5.42
CA PRO A 214 10.77 26.63 5.54
C PRO A 214 11.71 26.02 6.59
N GLU A 215 13.01 26.27 6.41
CA GLU A 215 14.03 25.75 7.33
C GLU A 215 13.94 26.34 8.73
#